data_AF-A0A970J5J3-F1
#
_entry.id   AF-A0A970J5J3-F1
#
_cell.length_a   1.000
_cell.length_b   1.000
_cell.length_c   1.000
_cell.angle_alpha   90.00
_cell.angle_beta   90.00
_cell.angle_gamma   90.00
#
_symmetry.space_group_name_H-M   'P 1'
#
loop_
_entity.id
_entity.type
_entity.pdbx_description
1 polymer ?
#
loop_
_entity_poly.entity_id
_entity_poly.type
_entity_poly.pdbx_seq_one_letter_code
_entity_poly.pdbx_strand_id
1 'polypeptide(L)'
;MLHERYSLFEVIGRGRGGVVRRGFDHVLKRDVAIKTMADTTDARLEVEILGQLDHDHIVKFYDAVIHRGKVHLIMELARGGTVRQRKLTLAGLIEVGQSAAEALSYLHSLGLVHGDIKPSHLVFSEDGRVKLVDFGSSSAIDDVSLGGTKGYAAPEKKSGAAADPRMDV
;
A
#
# COMPACT_ATOMS: atom_id res chain seq x y z
N MET A 1 -5.22 4.50 24.09
CA MET A 1 -5.39 4.95 22.69
C MET A 1 -5.38 3.82 21.66
N LEU A 2 -4.26 3.20 21.24
CA LEU A 2 -4.34 2.09 20.25
C LEU A 2 -5.15 0.90 20.78
N HIS A 3 -4.84 0.37 21.97
CA HIS A 3 -5.54 -0.80 22.53
C HIS A 3 -6.98 -0.53 23.02
N GLU A 4 -7.39 0.74 23.14
CA GLU A 4 -8.75 1.10 23.54
C GLU A 4 -9.71 1.05 22.35
N ARG A 5 -9.24 1.48 21.17
CA ARG A 5 -10.04 1.47 19.95
C ARG A 5 -9.74 0.27 19.05
N TYR A 6 -8.48 -0.16 18.98
CA TYR A 6 -8.02 -1.18 18.06
C TYR A 6 -7.43 -2.39 18.79
N SER A 7 -7.90 -3.58 18.44
CA SER A 7 -7.24 -4.83 18.81
C SER A 7 -6.37 -5.34 17.68
N LEU A 8 -5.21 -5.90 18.00
CA LEU A 8 -4.29 -6.50 17.03
C LEU A 8 -4.36 -8.02 17.17
N PHE A 9 -4.58 -8.70 16.06
CA PHE A 9 -4.67 -10.16 15.96
C PHE A 9 -3.46 -10.72 15.22
N GLU A 10 -3.62 -11.75 14.39
CA GLU A 10 -2.54 -12.43 13.68
C GLU A 10 -1.80 -11.53 12.68
N VAL A 11 -0.56 -11.92 12.36
CA VAL A 11 0.24 -11.27 11.32
C VAL A 11 -0.22 -11.77 9.96
N ILE A 12 -0.59 -10.84 9.08
CA ILE A 12 -1.06 -11.11 7.72
C ILE A 12 -0.04 -10.71 6.65
N GLY A 13 0.97 -9.90 7.02
CA GLY A 13 2.04 -9.49 6.10
C GLY A 13 3.29 -9.04 6.84
N ARG A 14 4.45 -9.22 6.21
CA ARG A 14 5.74 -8.67 6.65
C ARG A 14 6.48 -8.14 5.42
N GLY A 15 7.03 -6.94 5.52
CA GLY A 15 7.75 -6.30 4.44
C GLY A 15 8.77 -5.29 4.94
N ARG A 16 9.37 -4.55 4.01
CA ARG A 16 10.31 -3.46 4.32
C ARG A 16 9.66 -2.41 5.22
N GLY A 17 8.42 -2.03 4.91
CA GLY A 17 7.61 -1.09 5.69
C GLY A 17 7.06 -1.65 7.02
N GLY A 18 7.60 -2.76 7.53
CA GLY A 18 7.21 -3.31 8.84
C GLY A 18 6.23 -4.47 8.79
N VAL A 19 5.41 -4.59 9.84
CA VAL A 19 4.54 -5.75 10.07
C VAL A 19 3.08 -5.34 9.93
N VAL A 20 2.33 -6.08 9.10
CA VAL A 20 0.89 -5.89 8.92
C VAL A 20 0.15 -6.98 9.68
N ARG A 21 -0.79 -6.59 10.54
CA ARG A 21 -1.63 -7.49 11.32
C ARG A 21 -3.09 -7.26 10.98
N ARG A 22 -3.90 -8.32 11.06
CA ARG A 22 -5.34 -8.13 11.17
C ARG A 22 -5.62 -7.42 12.49
N GLY A 23 -6.55 -6.50 12.49
CA GLY A 23 -7.06 -5.86 13.69
C GLY A 23 -8.56 -5.63 13.63
N PHE A 24 -9.11 -5.05 14.69
CA PHE A 24 -10.53 -4.73 14.78
C PHE A 24 -10.73 -3.36 15.43
N ASP A 25 -11.50 -2.51 14.76
CA ASP A 25 -11.95 -1.21 15.27
C ASP A 25 -13.19 -1.43 16.14
N HIS A 26 -13.06 -1.27 17.45
CA HIS A 26 -14.13 -1.46 18.42
C HIS A 26 -15.20 -0.37 18.39
N VAL A 27 -14.90 0.79 17.80
CA VAL A 27 -15.86 1.88 17.64
C VAL A 27 -16.69 1.66 16.40
N LEU A 28 -16.04 1.41 15.26
CA LEU A 28 -16.71 1.20 13.97
C LEU A 28 -17.18 -0.24 13.72
N LYS A 29 -16.84 -1.17 14.63
CA LYS A 29 -17.21 -2.59 14.59
C LYS A 29 -16.83 -3.29 13.28
N ARG A 30 -15.60 -3.10 12.82
CA ARG A 30 -15.09 -3.69 11.57
C ARG A 30 -13.67 -4.22 11.72
N ASP A 31 -13.33 -5.24 10.95
CA ASP A 31 -11.95 -5.66 10.78
C ASP A 31 -11.16 -4.64 9.95
N VAL A 32 -9.87 -4.50 10.26
CA VAL A 32 -8.94 -3.56 9.63
C VAL A 32 -7.57 -4.22 9.44
N ALA A 33 -6.77 -3.70 8.51
CA ALA A 33 -5.35 -4.00 8.43
C ALA A 33 -4.57 -2.93 9.22
N ILE A 34 -3.64 -3.36 10.07
CA ILE A 34 -2.80 -2.48 10.90
C ILE A 34 -1.34 -2.69 10.53
N LYS A 35 -0.75 -1.75 9.79
CA LYS A 35 0.69 -1.75 9.46
C LYS A 35 1.46 -0.98 10.53
N THR A 36 2.38 -1.67 11.20
CA THR A 36 3.21 -1.09 12.27
C THR A 36 4.61 -0.80 11.76
N MET A 37 5.02 0.47 11.86
CA MET A 37 6.30 0.99 11.39
C MET A 37 7.13 1.48 12.58
N ALA A 38 8.41 1.09 12.61
CA ALA A 38 9.35 1.52 13.65
C ALA A 38 10.04 2.85 13.28
N ASP A 39 10.30 3.08 11.99
CA ASP A 39 10.84 4.35 11.50
C ASP A 39 9.70 5.37 11.37
N THR A 40 9.79 6.46 12.13
CA THR A 40 8.76 7.50 12.14
C THR A 40 8.88 8.45 10.95
N THR A 41 10.04 8.56 10.32
CA THR A 41 10.25 9.47 9.17
C THR A 41 9.58 8.87 7.94
N ASP A 42 9.91 7.62 7.60
CA ASP A 42 9.28 6.90 6.50
C ASP A 42 7.77 6.78 6.70
N ALA A 43 7.33 6.55 7.94
CA ALA A 43 5.92 6.47 8.26
C ALA A 43 5.17 7.80 8.06
N ARG A 44 5.80 8.95 8.32
CA ARG A 44 5.16 10.27 8.11
C ARG A 44 4.87 10.51 6.64
N LEU A 45 5.83 10.21 5.77
CA LEU A 45 5.65 10.35 4.32
C LEU A 45 4.53 9.43 3.83
N GLU A 46 4.50 8.17 4.27
CA GLU A 46 3.44 7.24 3.88
C GLU A 46 2.05 7.67 4.37
N VAL A 47 1.95 8.24 5.59
CA VAL A 47 0.69 8.83 6.09
C VAL A 47 0.25 10.01 5.23
N GLU A 48 1.17 10.93 4.90
CA GLU A 48 0.86 12.13 4.12
C GLU A 48 0.38 11.77 2.71
N ILE A 49 1.04 10.79 2.07
CA ILE A 49 0.62 10.27 0.76
C ILE A 49 -0.76 9.62 0.89
N LEU A 50 -0.93 8.62 1.78
CA LEU A 50 -2.19 7.90 1.94
C LEU A 50 -3.37 8.82 2.30
N GLY A 51 -3.13 9.89 3.06
CA GLY A 51 -4.16 10.86 3.45
C GLY A 51 -4.74 11.67 2.28
N GLN A 52 -4.08 11.67 1.13
CA GLN A 52 -4.51 12.37 -0.09
C GLN A 52 -5.21 11.45 -1.10
N LEU A 53 -5.26 10.13 -0.83
CA LEU A 53 -5.75 9.14 -1.78
C LEU A 53 -7.18 8.74 -1.48
N ASP A 54 -8.06 8.89 -2.47
CA ASP A 54 -9.40 8.32 -2.46
C ASP A 54 -9.72 7.77 -3.86
N HIS A 55 -9.56 6.45 -4.03
CA HIS A 55 -9.76 5.79 -5.30
C HIS A 55 -10.21 4.34 -5.11
N ASP A 56 -11.09 3.85 -5.98
CA ASP A 56 -11.68 2.51 -5.88
C ASP A 56 -10.65 1.37 -6.01
N HIS A 57 -9.51 1.64 -6.66
CA HIS A 57 -8.40 0.69 -6.82
C HIS A 57 -7.20 0.97 -5.90
N ILE A 58 -7.37 1.80 -4.89
CA ILE A 58 -6.38 2.04 -3.83
C ILE A 58 -7.00 1.60 -2.48
N VAL A 59 -6.17 1.01 -1.62
CA VAL A 59 -6.60 0.62 -0.27
C VAL A 59 -7.09 1.84 0.51
N LYS A 60 -8.28 1.74 1.13
CA LYS A 60 -8.75 2.87 1.93
C LYS A 60 -7.89 3.03 3.18
N PHE A 61 -7.39 4.24 3.38
CA PHE A 61 -6.72 4.65 4.60
C PHE A 61 -7.76 5.23 5.57
N TYR A 62 -7.71 4.82 6.84
CA TYR A 62 -8.71 5.21 7.84
C TYR A 62 -8.15 6.11 8.93
N ASP A 63 -6.94 5.81 9.42
CA ASP A 63 -6.38 6.50 10.58
C ASP A 63 -4.86 6.21 10.71
N ALA A 64 -4.14 7.06 11.43
CA ALA A 64 -2.77 6.81 11.87
C ALA A 64 -2.61 7.07 13.37
N VAL A 65 -2.09 6.07 14.08
CA VAL A 65 -1.93 6.13 15.53
C VAL A 65 -0.48 5.98 15.93
N ILE A 66 0.04 6.91 16.72
CA ILE A 66 1.34 6.80 17.37
C ILE A 66 1.18 6.09 18.71
N HIS A 67 1.84 4.95 18.89
CA HIS A 67 1.83 4.21 20.15
C HIS A 67 3.19 3.58 20.42
N ARG A 68 3.72 3.78 21.63
CA ARG A 68 5.03 3.25 22.07
C ARG A 68 6.16 3.52 21.06
N GLY A 69 6.21 4.74 20.54
CA GLY A 69 7.24 5.18 19.59
C GLY A 69 7.12 4.56 18.19
N LYS A 70 5.99 3.93 17.84
CA LYS A 70 5.73 3.35 16.53
C LYS A 70 4.49 3.95 15.90
N VAL A 71 4.49 4.07 14.58
CA VAL A 71 3.32 4.50 13.79
C VAL A 71 2.52 3.26 13.38
N HIS A 72 1.20 3.33 13.55
CA HIS A 72 0.26 2.29 13.19
C HIS A 72 -0.71 2.86 12.17
N LEU A 73 -0.60 2.42 10.91
CA LEU A 73 -1.51 2.78 9.83
C LEU A 73 -2.71 1.85 9.88
N ILE A 74 -3.91 2.42 9.98
CA ILE A 74 -5.17 1.70 9.99
C ILE A 74 -5.78 1.79 8.60
N MET A 75 -5.97 0.65 7.95
CA MET A 75 -6.37 0.56 6.55
C MET A 75 -7.49 -0.47 6.36
N GLU A 76 -8.13 -0.43 5.20
CA GLU A 76 -9.02 -1.47 4.71
C GLU A 76 -8.34 -2.85 4.77
N LEU A 77 -9.05 -3.84 5.30
CA LEU A 77 -8.61 -5.23 5.26
C LEU A 77 -9.10 -5.90 3.98
N ALA A 78 -8.20 -6.07 3.02
CA ALA A 78 -8.47 -6.86 1.82
C ALA A 78 -8.36 -8.37 2.13
N ARG A 79 -9.48 -9.10 2.03
CA ARG A 79 -9.57 -10.53 2.43
C ARG A 79 -9.31 -11.52 1.30
N GLY A 80 -9.35 -11.09 0.05
CA GLY A 80 -9.23 -11.96 -1.13
C GLY A 80 -7.80 -12.42 -1.45
N GLY A 81 -6.81 -12.02 -0.63
CA GLY A 81 -5.40 -12.35 -0.81
C GLY A 81 -4.72 -11.51 -1.91
N THR A 82 -3.43 -11.75 -2.11
CA THR A 82 -2.63 -11.04 -3.14
C THR A 82 -2.81 -11.66 -4.52
N VAL A 83 -2.61 -10.88 -5.59
CA VAL A 83 -2.49 -11.39 -6.97
C VAL A 83 -1.40 -12.46 -7.05
N ARG A 84 -0.28 -12.27 -6.34
CA ARG A 84 0.82 -13.26 -6.28
C ARG A 84 0.38 -14.66 -5.82
N GLN A 85 -0.64 -14.76 -4.98
CA GLN A 85 -1.10 -16.04 -4.40
C GLN A 85 -2.14 -16.74 -5.26
N ARG A 86 -2.69 -16.08 -6.28
CA ARG A 86 -3.82 -16.59 -7.06
C ARG A 86 -3.37 -17.10 -8.43
N LYS A 87 -4.00 -18.18 -8.87
CA LYS A 87 -3.99 -18.59 -10.29
C LYS A 87 -5.15 -17.88 -10.97
N LEU A 88 -4.84 -16.98 -11.88
CA LEU A 88 -5.84 -16.18 -12.59
C LEU A 88 -6.00 -16.69 -14.02
N THR A 89 -7.22 -16.59 -14.54
CA THR A 89 -7.48 -16.75 -15.97
C THR A 89 -6.91 -15.55 -16.73
N LEU A 90 -6.84 -15.63 -18.07
CA LEU A 90 -6.44 -14.49 -18.89
C LEU A 90 -7.36 -13.28 -18.64
N ALA A 91 -8.67 -13.49 -18.52
CA ALA A 91 -9.61 -12.43 -18.19
C ALA A 91 -9.31 -11.77 -16.83
N GLY A 92 -9.05 -12.58 -15.79
CA GLY A 92 -8.69 -12.05 -14.48
C GLY A 92 -7.36 -11.29 -14.46
N LEU A 93 -6.39 -11.67 -15.30
CA LEU A 93 -5.14 -10.92 -15.46
C LEU A 93 -5.38 -9.56 -16.13
N ILE A 94 -6.27 -9.51 -17.13
CA ILE A 94 -6.65 -8.25 -17.79
C ILE A 94 -7.33 -7.31 -16.79
N GLU A 95 -8.26 -7.82 -15.97
CA GLU A 95 -8.94 -7.03 -14.93
C GLU A 95 -7.96 -6.47 -13.88
N VAL A 96 -6.98 -7.29 -13.47
CA VAL A 96 -5.90 -6.84 -12.57
C VAL A 96 -5.06 -5.74 -13.21
N GLY A 97 -4.67 -5.92 -14.47
CA GLY A 97 -3.88 -4.94 -15.21
C GLY A 97 -4.62 -3.61 -15.37
N GLN A 98 -5.90 -3.66 -15.72
CA GLN A 98 -6.75 -2.48 -15.83
C GLN A 98 -6.89 -1.75 -14.49
N SER A 99 -7.21 -2.48 -13.42
CA SER A 99 -7.36 -1.90 -12.08
C SER A 99 -6.07 -1.23 -11.59
N ALA A 100 -4.92 -1.86 -11.84
CA ALA A 100 -3.61 -1.32 -11.49
C ALA A 100 -3.30 -0.06 -12.31
N ALA A 101 -3.57 -0.06 -13.62
CA ALA A 101 -3.37 1.09 -14.49
C ALA A 101 -4.26 2.28 -14.09
N GLU A 102 -5.51 2.04 -13.69
CA GLU A 102 -6.41 3.09 -13.19
C GLU A 102 -5.89 3.70 -11.88
N ALA A 103 -5.45 2.87 -10.92
CA ALA A 103 -4.84 3.35 -9.67
C ALA A 103 -3.56 4.16 -9.91
N LEU A 104 -2.70 3.70 -10.83
CA LEU A 104 -1.47 4.40 -11.19
C LEU A 104 -1.74 5.72 -11.90
N SER A 105 -2.67 5.74 -12.87
CA SER A 105 -3.08 6.97 -13.54
C SER A 105 -3.61 8.01 -12.54
N TYR A 106 -4.37 7.56 -11.53
CA TYR A 106 -4.83 8.45 -10.45
C TYR A 106 -3.64 9.02 -9.66
N LEU A 107 -2.71 8.17 -9.19
CA LEU A 107 -1.52 8.62 -8.46
C LEU A 107 -0.67 9.61 -9.27
N HIS A 108 -0.41 9.28 -10.53
CA HIS A 108 0.40 10.10 -11.42
C HIS A 108 -0.26 11.46 -11.67
N SER A 109 -1.59 11.53 -11.72
CA SER A 109 -2.33 12.79 -11.83
C SER A 109 -2.18 13.71 -10.61
N LEU A 110 -1.83 13.15 -9.45
CA LEU A 110 -1.52 13.89 -8.22
C LEU A 110 -0.04 14.23 -8.08
N GLY A 111 0.78 13.92 -9.10
CA GLY A 111 2.23 14.14 -9.05
C GLY A 111 2.96 13.16 -8.12
N LEU A 112 2.39 11.97 -7.90
CA LEU A 112 2.96 10.93 -7.05
C LEU A 112 3.38 9.72 -7.88
N VAL A 113 4.47 9.06 -7.48
CA VAL A 113 4.94 7.78 -8.05
C VAL A 113 4.80 6.71 -6.97
N HIS A 114 4.25 5.53 -7.29
CA HIS A 114 4.11 4.46 -6.30
C HIS A 114 5.47 3.86 -5.96
N GLY A 115 6.27 3.52 -6.99
CA GLY A 115 7.66 3.16 -6.87
C GLY A 115 7.97 1.72 -6.43
N ASP A 116 6.97 0.85 -6.25
CA ASP A 116 7.17 -0.57 -5.94
C ASP A 116 6.00 -1.45 -6.39
N ILE A 117 5.60 -1.32 -7.65
CA ILE A 117 4.51 -2.11 -8.23
C ILE A 117 4.95 -3.56 -8.44
N LYS A 118 4.19 -4.49 -7.85
CA LYS A 118 4.40 -5.93 -7.97
C LYS A 118 3.14 -6.71 -7.58
N PRO A 119 2.99 -7.99 -7.99
CA PRO A 119 1.81 -8.80 -7.68
C PRO A 119 1.49 -9.00 -6.19
N SER A 120 2.45 -8.80 -5.28
CA SER A 120 2.18 -8.86 -3.83
C SER A 120 1.62 -7.57 -3.25
N HIS A 121 1.64 -6.47 -4.01
CA HIS A 121 1.08 -5.16 -3.66
C HIS A 121 -0.28 -4.91 -4.33
N LEU A 122 -0.77 -5.88 -5.08
CA LEU A 122 -2.13 -5.90 -5.60
C LEU A 122 -2.89 -6.97 -4.81
N VAL A 123 -3.95 -6.56 -4.12
CA VAL A 123 -4.78 -7.42 -3.26
C VAL A 123 -6.22 -7.38 -3.71
N PHE A 124 -6.94 -8.49 -3.49
CA PHE A 124 -8.37 -8.53 -3.73
C PHE A 124 -9.11 -8.14 -2.46
N SER A 125 -10.00 -7.16 -2.54
CA SER A 125 -10.97 -6.85 -1.49
C SER A 125 -11.99 -7.97 -1.34
N GLU A 126 -12.85 -7.87 -0.32
CA GLU A 126 -13.89 -8.85 -0.06
C GLU A 126 -14.94 -8.93 -1.18
N ASP A 127 -15.23 -7.80 -1.84
CA ASP A 127 -16.10 -7.72 -3.02
C ASP A 127 -15.38 -8.07 -4.34
N GLY A 128 -14.12 -8.53 -4.28
CA GLY A 128 -13.37 -9.03 -5.43
C GLY A 128 -12.68 -7.97 -6.27
N ARG A 129 -12.74 -6.68 -5.89
CA ARG A 129 -11.98 -5.62 -6.57
C ARG A 129 -10.49 -5.72 -6.27
N VAL A 130 -9.67 -5.28 -7.21
CA VAL A 130 -8.22 -5.17 -7.01
C VAL A 130 -7.91 -3.82 -6.35
N LYS A 131 -7.10 -3.86 -5.30
CA LYS A 131 -6.63 -2.71 -4.54
C LYS A 131 -5.11 -2.69 -4.54
N LEU A 132 -4.54 -1.52 -4.79
CA LEU A 132 -3.12 -1.23 -4.62
C LEU A 132 -2.83 -0.90 -3.15
N VAL A 133 -1.78 -1.51 -2.59
CA VAL A 133 -1.33 -1.37 -1.20
C VAL A 133 0.17 -1.09 -1.12
N ASP A 134 0.63 -0.68 0.07
CA ASP A 134 2.04 -0.47 0.44
C ASP A 134 2.72 0.71 -0.28
N PHE A 135 2.45 1.91 0.25
CA PHE A 135 2.92 3.19 -0.28
C PHE A 135 4.25 3.63 0.37
N GLY A 136 4.93 2.73 1.09
CA GLY A 136 6.18 3.05 1.80
C GLY A 136 7.39 3.28 0.88
N SER A 137 7.24 3.17 -0.43
CA SER A 137 8.26 3.54 -1.44
C SER A 137 7.77 4.63 -2.38
N SER A 138 6.61 5.20 -2.10
CA SER A 138 6.01 6.26 -2.89
C SER A 138 6.66 7.59 -2.59
N SER A 139 6.73 8.45 -3.60
CA SER A 139 7.33 9.78 -3.48
C SER A 139 6.63 10.76 -4.43
N ALA A 140 6.86 12.05 -4.24
CA ALA A 140 6.53 13.02 -5.28
C ALA A 140 7.39 12.78 -6.53
N ILE A 141 6.91 13.22 -7.68
CA ILE A 141 7.73 13.32 -8.90
C ILE A 141 8.91 14.25 -8.61
N ASP A 142 10.05 13.99 -9.27
CA ASP A 142 11.31 14.72 -9.12
C ASP A 142 12.04 14.56 -7.78
N ASP A 143 11.42 13.94 -6.76
CA ASP A 143 12.14 13.53 -5.54
C ASP A 143 13.08 12.35 -5.81
N VAL A 144 14.19 12.30 -5.08
CA VAL A 144 15.11 11.15 -5.15
C VAL A 144 14.43 9.91 -4.56
N SER A 145 13.99 9.00 -5.42
CA SER A 145 13.31 7.76 -5.02
C SER A 145 14.29 6.59 -4.99
N LEU A 146 14.68 6.18 -3.79
CA LEU A 146 15.50 4.98 -3.59
C LEU A 146 14.62 3.80 -3.21
N GLY A 147 14.85 2.64 -3.86
CA GLY A 147 14.18 1.39 -3.48
C GLY A 147 13.52 0.65 -4.64
N GLY A 148 12.44 -0.06 -4.33
CA GLY A 148 11.78 -0.99 -5.24
C GLY A 148 12.31 -2.42 -5.14
N THR A 149 11.48 -3.36 -5.59
CA THR A 149 11.77 -4.80 -5.50
C THR A 149 12.64 -5.27 -6.66
N LYS A 150 13.67 -6.06 -6.36
CA LYS A 150 14.53 -6.67 -7.39
C LYS A 150 13.68 -7.51 -8.35
N GLY A 151 13.82 -7.27 -9.65
CA GLY A 151 13.02 -7.89 -10.71
C GLY A 151 11.79 -7.09 -11.14
N TYR A 152 11.40 -6.06 -10.38
CA TYR A 152 10.31 -5.14 -10.72
C TYR A 152 10.79 -3.68 -10.87
N ALA A 153 11.86 -3.30 -10.16
CA ALA A 153 12.39 -1.94 -10.24
C ALA A 153 12.98 -1.62 -11.62
N ALA A 154 12.54 -0.48 -12.18
CA ALA A 154 13.06 0.15 -13.39
C ALA A 154 14.59 0.39 -13.30
N PRO A 155 15.33 0.34 -14.43
CA PRO A 155 16.78 0.47 -14.43
C PRO A 155 17.27 1.83 -13.89
N GLU A 156 16.62 2.92 -14.25
CA GLU A 156 16.92 4.29 -13.81
C GLU A 156 16.76 4.47 -12.30
N LYS A 157 15.82 3.73 -11.68
CA LYS A 157 15.62 3.73 -10.22
C LYS A 157 16.82 3.13 -9.49
N LYS A 158 17.49 2.15 -10.10
CA LYS A 158 18.70 1.53 -9.53
C LYS A 158 19.91 2.46 -9.59
N SER A 159 19.91 3.43 -10.50
CA SER A 159 20.93 4.49 -10.59
C SER A 159 20.63 5.71 -9.70
N GLY A 160 19.54 5.67 -8.91
CA GLY A 160 19.17 6.79 -8.03
C GLY A 160 18.59 7.99 -8.78
N ALA A 161 17.94 7.76 -9.93
CA ALA A 161 17.24 8.81 -10.64
C ALA A 161 16.07 9.37 -9.80
N ALA A 162 15.71 10.62 -10.11
CA ALA A 162 14.52 11.24 -9.58
C ALA A 162 13.26 10.47 -10.00
N ALA A 163 12.24 10.46 -9.16
CA ALA A 163 11.00 9.73 -9.37
C ALA A 163 10.31 10.19 -10.66
N ASP A 164 9.97 9.23 -11.51
CA ASP A 164 9.26 9.46 -12.77
C ASP A 164 8.08 8.48 -12.88
N PRO A 165 6.88 8.91 -13.31
CA PRO A 165 5.72 8.03 -13.48
C PRO A 165 6.00 6.79 -14.32
N ARG A 166 6.90 6.88 -15.31
CA ARG A 166 7.30 5.77 -16.18
C ARG A 166 7.99 4.63 -15.42
N MET A 167 8.44 4.86 -14.19
CA MET A 167 9.00 3.80 -13.34
C MET A 167 7.96 2.79 -12.85
N ASP A 168 6.67 3.15 -12.87
CA ASP A 168 5.57 2.26 -12.48
C ASP A 168 4.97 1.46 -13.65
N VAL A 169 5.47 1.68 -14.88
CA VAL A 169 4.97 1.12 -16.15
C VAL A 169 5.94 0.09 -16.73
#